data_AF-A0A954X2Y6-F1
#
_entry.id   AF-A0A954X2Y6-F1
#
_cell.length_a   1.000
_cell.length_b   1.000
_cell.length_c   1.000
_cell.angle_alpha   90.00
_cell.angle_beta   90.00
_cell.angle_gamma   90.00
#
_symmetry.space_group_name_H-M   'P 1'
#
loop_
_entity.id
_entity.type
_entity.pdbx_description
1 polymer ?
#
loop_
_entity_poly.entity_id
_entity_poly.type
_entity_poly.pdbx_seq_one_letter_code
_entity_poly.pdbx_strand_id
1 'polypeptide(L)'
;EDAVAVNAELVQREVDYVECNVVGSSEQARHGEAICLLGGYLSAVSRVQPYVDLLTSTAFHVGYVGTASRMKLAINLVLGMHRAALAEALALAGAAGLEESLTLQVLKASPAYSRVMDTKGEKMLTGDFTPQARLAQHRKDVELMLQLGERCGQTLPLTSVHRELLDRAISLGYGDDDNSAIRRAFD
;
A
#
# COMPACT_ATOMS: atom_id res chain seq x y z
N GLU A 1 1.25 -15.18 5.62
CA GLU A 1 1.46 -16.37 6.48
C GLU A 1 2.71 -17.14 6.05
N ASP A 2 3.05 -17.09 4.77
CA ASP A 2 4.20 -17.77 4.15
C ASP A 2 5.56 -17.50 4.83
N ALA A 3 5.90 -16.26 5.17
CA ALA A 3 7.20 -15.95 5.78
C ALA A 3 7.41 -16.65 7.14
N VAL A 4 6.34 -16.80 7.93
CA VAL A 4 6.41 -17.49 9.23
C VAL A 4 6.60 -18.99 9.04
N ALA A 5 5.90 -19.58 8.07
CA ALA A 5 6.04 -20.99 7.74
C ALA A 5 7.45 -21.31 7.20
N VAL A 6 7.96 -20.48 6.28
CA VAL A 6 9.33 -20.60 5.74
C VAL A 6 10.37 -20.49 6.86
N ASN A 7 10.23 -19.52 7.76
CA ASN A 7 11.13 -19.39 8.91
C ASN A 7 11.10 -20.62 9.82
N ALA A 8 9.92 -21.19 10.08
CA ALA A 8 9.80 -22.38 10.91
C ALA A 8 10.54 -23.59 10.29
N GLU A 9 10.52 -23.74 8.97
CA GLU A 9 11.27 -24.79 8.28
C GLU A 9 12.79 -24.54 8.32
N LEU A 10 13.22 -23.30 8.08
CA LEU A 10 14.65 -22.95 8.04
C LEU A 10 15.33 -23.06 9.40
N VAL A 11 14.63 -22.72 10.49
CA VAL A 11 15.15 -22.87 11.85
C VAL A 11 15.45 -24.33 12.18
N GLN A 12 14.68 -25.30 11.67
CA GLN A 12 14.97 -26.74 11.86
C GLN A 12 16.29 -27.18 11.18
N ARG A 13 16.79 -26.37 10.24
CA ARG A 13 18.04 -26.58 9.53
C ARG A 13 19.15 -25.65 10.03
N GLU A 14 18.96 -25.01 11.18
CA GLU A 14 19.89 -24.04 11.78
C GLU A 14 20.19 -22.84 10.87
N VAL A 15 19.24 -22.46 10.01
CA VAL A 15 19.34 -21.30 9.12
C VAL A 15 18.52 -20.15 9.69
N ASP A 16 19.19 -19.04 9.97
CA ASP A 16 18.54 -17.78 10.32
C ASP A 16 17.84 -17.17 9.09
N TYR A 17 16.56 -16.83 9.23
CA TYR A 17 15.77 -16.17 8.20
C TYR A 17 15.46 -14.73 8.60
N VAL A 18 15.66 -13.80 7.66
CA VAL A 18 15.27 -12.40 7.79
C VAL A 18 14.26 -12.08 6.68
N GLU A 19 13.05 -11.74 7.10
CA GLU A 19 12.03 -11.19 6.22
C GLU A 19 12.40 -9.74 5.88
N CYS A 20 12.42 -9.38 4.60
CA CYS A 20 12.64 -8.01 4.14
C CYS A 20 11.54 -7.60 3.15
N ASN A 21 10.61 -6.76 3.59
CA ASN A 21 9.58 -6.19 2.72
C ASN A 21 10.02 -4.80 2.23
N VAL A 22 10.02 -4.61 0.91
CA VAL A 22 10.35 -3.33 0.29
C VAL A 22 9.09 -2.49 0.08
N VAL A 23 9.13 -1.23 0.49
CA VAL A 23 8.07 -0.23 0.31
C VAL A 23 8.57 0.88 -0.58
N GLY A 24 8.08 0.92 -1.82
CA GLY A 24 8.46 1.90 -2.82
C GLY A 24 8.28 1.32 -4.22
N SER A 25 8.33 2.16 -5.25
CA SER A 25 8.39 1.71 -6.64
C SER A 25 9.77 1.12 -6.97
N SER A 26 9.86 0.38 -8.08
CA SER A 26 11.16 -0.10 -8.57
C SER A 26 12.14 1.03 -8.88
N GLU A 27 11.64 2.20 -9.27
CA GLU A 27 12.46 3.39 -9.49
C GLU A 27 13.02 3.94 -8.17
N GLN A 28 12.18 4.06 -7.14
CA GLN A 28 12.64 4.47 -5.81
C GLN A 28 13.68 3.48 -5.25
N ALA A 29 13.48 2.18 -5.46
CA ALA A 29 14.46 1.18 -5.07
C ALA A 29 15.80 1.35 -5.81
N ARG A 30 15.78 1.68 -7.12
CA ARG A 30 17.01 1.94 -7.89
C ARG A 30 17.76 3.18 -7.40
N HIS A 31 17.05 4.19 -6.90
CA HIS A 31 17.65 5.42 -6.37
C HIS A 31 18.00 5.34 -4.87
N GLY A 32 17.81 4.19 -4.23
CA GLY A 32 18.11 4.04 -2.79
C GLY A 32 17.08 4.69 -1.87
N GLU A 33 15.88 4.99 -2.37
CA GLU A 33 14.82 5.73 -1.67
C GLU A 33 13.67 4.83 -1.17
N ALA A 34 13.68 3.54 -1.51
CA ALA A 34 12.67 2.60 -1.00
C ALA A 34 12.84 2.40 0.51
N ILE A 35 11.81 2.01 1.23
CA ILE A 35 11.91 1.67 2.66
C ILE A 35 11.99 0.16 2.81
N CYS A 36 12.91 -0.34 3.63
CA CYS A 36 13.00 -1.76 3.97
C CYS A 36 12.41 -2.02 5.36
N LEU A 37 11.47 -2.97 5.46
CA LEU A 37 10.91 -3.46 6.71
C LEU A 37 11.50 -4.84 7.00
N LEU A 38 12.29 -4.93 8.08
CA LEU A 38 13.03 -6.13 8.46
C LEU A 38 12.34 -6.84 9.62
N GLY A 39 12.05 -8.13 9.45
CA GLY A 39 11.53 -9.01 10.48
C GLY A 39 12.48 -10.18 10.72
N GLY A 40 12.88 -10.41 11.96
CA GLY A 40 13.84 -11.47 12.31
C GLY A 40 14.47 -11.28 13.68
N TYR A 41 15.30 -12.23 14.10
CA TYR A 41 16.14 -12.05 15.28
C TYR A 41 17.10 -10.88 15.07
N LEU A 42 17.29 -10.04 16.09
CA LEU A 42 18.15 -8.87 16.01
C LEU A 42 19.57 -9.24 15.56
N SER A 43 20.11 -10.35 16.06
CA SER A 43 21.43 -10.87 15.65
C SER A 43 21.50 -11.17 14.15
N ALA A 44 20.47 -11.79 13.57
CA ALA A 44 20.40 -12.09 12.15
C ALA A 44 20.24 -10.82 11.31
N VAL A 45 19.36 -9.90 11.75
CA VAL A 45 19.13 -8.61 11.12
C VAL A 45 20.43 -7.78 11.07
N SER A 46 21.18 -7.71 12.18
CA SER A 46 22.46 -7.00 12.23
C SER A 46 23.49 -7.55 11.25
N ARG A 47 23.50 -8.88 11.00
CA ARG A 47 24.42 -9.48 10.02
C ARG A 47 24.06 -9.15 8.57
N VAL A 48 22.78 -8.96 8.27
CA VAL A 48 22.34 -8.62 6.90
C VAL A 48 22.25 -7.12 6.64
N GLN A 49 22.30 -6.29 7.69
CA GLN A 49 22.21 -4.83 7.60
C GLN A 49 23.15 -4.21 6.55
N PRO A 50 24.45 -4.60 6.45
CA PRO A 50 25.34 -4.04 5.44
C PRO A 50 24.87 -4.25 3.99
N TYR A 51 24.09 -5.30 3.72
CA TYR A 51 23.49 -5.53 2.40
C TYR A 51 22.20 -4.73 2.20
N VAL A 52 21.42 -4.53 3.27
CA VAL A 52 20.22 -3.69 3.23
C VAL A 52 20.60 -2.23 2.98
N ASP A 53 21.70 -1.76 3.58
CA ASP A 53 22.22 -0.40 3.41
C ASP A 53 22.64 -0.09 1.96
N LEU A 54 22.92 -1.12 1.15
CA LEU A 54 23.17 -0.97 -0.29
C LEU A 54 21.89 -0.69 -1.09
N LEU A 55 20.73 -1.03 -0.54
CA LEU A 55 19.42 -0.90 -1.19
C LEU A 55 18.70 0.37 -0.75
N THR A 56 18.94 0.85 0.48
CA THR A 56 18.25 2.01 1.03
C THR A 56 18.97 2.62 2.23
N SER A 57 18.81 3.93 2.40
CA SER A 57 19.15 4.65 3.63
C SER A 57 18.09 4.56 4.73
N THR A 58 16.91 4.00 4.44
CA THR A 58 15.75 3.96 5.33
C THR A 58 15.29 2.53 5.55
N ALA A 59 15.73 1.92 6.65
CA ALA A 59 15.34 0.58 7.06
C ALA A 59 14.82 0.56 8.50
N PHE A 60 13.83 -0.29 8.77
CA PHE A 60 13.26 -0.48 10.11
C PHE A 60 13.30 -1.95 10.50
N HIS A 61 13.89 -2.27 11.65
CA HIS A 61 13.67 -3.57 12.31
C HIS A 61 12.34 -3.53 13.05
N VAL A 62 11.34 -4.21 12.51
CA VAL A 62 9.95 -4.15 13.00
C VAL A 62 9.59 -5.30 13.94
N GLY A 63 10.56 -6.10 14.37
CA GLY A 63 10.37 -7.23 15.27
C GLY A 63 10.68 -8.57 14.61
N TYR A 64 9.93 -9.62 14.96
CA TYR A 64 10.15 -10.97 14.46
C TYR A 64 9.64 -11.20 13.03
N VAL A 65 9.99 -12.34 12.45
CA VAL A 65 9.48 -12.78 11.14
C VAL A 65 7.95 -12.79 11.14
N GLY A 66 7.37 -12.28 10.06
CA GLY A 66 5.94 -12.08 9.86
C GLY A 66 5.49 -10.65 10.21
N THR A 67 6.24 -9.92 11.04
CA THR A 67 5.86 -8.55 11.41
C THR A 67 6.08 -7.56 10.27
N ALA A 68 7.05 -7.77 9.38
CA ALA A 68 7.24 -6.90 8.22
C ALA A 68 6.08 -7.01 7.23
N SER A 69 5.57 -8.21 6.96
CA SER A 69 4.34 -8.41 6.19
C SER A 69 3.13 -7.71 6.83
N ARG A 70 2.94 -7.84 8.15
CA ARG A 70 1.83 -7.18 8.86
C ARG A 70 1.94 -5.65 8.80
N MET A 71 3.14 -5.11 8.99
CA MET A 71 3.41 -3.68 8.87
C MET A 71 3.15 -3.18 7.44
N LYS A 72 3.55 -3.96 6.42
CA LYS A 72 3.25 -3.65 5.02
C LYS A 72 1.74 -3.56 4.76
N LEU A 73 0.95 -4.48 5.31
CA LEU A 73 -0.52 -4.41 5.20
C LEU A 73 -1.08 -3.15 5.85
N ALA A 74 -0.58 -2.74 7.02
CA ALA A 74 -0.98 -1.49 7.66
C ALA A 74 -0.66 -0.26 6.80
N ILE A 75 0.52 -0.21 6.17
CA ILE A 75 0.89 0.86 5.24
C ILE A 75 -0.03 0.88 4.02
N ASN A 76 -0.26 -0.29 3.39
CA ASN A 76 -1.12 -0.40 2.21
C ASN A 76 -2.58 -0.06 2.52
N LEU A 77 -3.04 -0.30 3.76
CA LEU A 77 -4.36 0.13 4.23
C LEU A 77 -4.49 1.65 4.17
N VAL A 78 -3.56 2.38 4.78
CA VAL A 78 -3.55 3.86 4.79
C VAL A 78 -3.45 4.41 3.36
N LEU A 79 -2.56 3.86 2.53
CA LEU A 79 -2.46 4.24 1.12
C LEU A 79 -3.76 3.97 0.34
N GLY A 80 -4.48 2.91 0.69
CA GLY A 80 -5.82 2.61 0.19
C GLY A 80 -6.83 3.68 0.54
N MET A 81 -6.91 4.05 1.83
CA MET A 81 -7.83 5.08 2.30
C MET A 81 -7.53 6.43 1.68
N HIS A 82 -6.26 6.82 1.56
CA HIS A 82 -5.89 8.08 0.88
C HIS A 82 -6.37 8.13 -0.57
N ARG A 83 -6.32 7.01 -1.30
CA ARG A 83 -6.83 6.93 -2.68
C ARG A 83 -8.34 7.04 -2.74
N ALA A 84 -9.04 6.32 -1.88
CA ALA A 84 -10.50 6.38 -1.83
C ALA A 84 -10.99 7.77 -1.45
N ALA A 85 -10.40 8.38 -0.41
CA ALA A 85 -10.74 9.73 0.02
C ALA A 85 -10.45 10.78 -1.07
N LEU A 86 -9.32 10.67 -1.78
CA LEU A 86 -9.03 11.57 -2.90
C LEU A 86 -10.04 11.40 -4.04
N ALA A 87 -10.35 10.16 -4.42
CA ALA A 87 -11.33 9.86 -5.46
C ALA A 87 -12.71 10.43 -5.13
N GLU A 88 -13.19 10.22 -3.90
CA GLU A 88 -14.46 10.73 -3.41
C GLU A 88 -14.48 12.27 -3.37
N ALA A 89 -13.41 12.90 -2.88
CA ALA A 89 -13.31 14.35 -2.81
C ALA A 89 -13.32 15.01 -4.19
N LEU A 90 -12.61 14.43 -5.17
CA LEU A 90 -12.62 14.93 -6.55
C LEU A 90 -14.00 14.76 -7.20
N ALA A 91 -14.65 13.61 -7.01
CA ALA A 91 -16.00 13.37 -7.51
C ALA A 91 -17.02 14.36 -6.91
N LEU A 92 -16.96 14.60 -5.59
CA LEU A 92 -17.79 15.61 -4.93
C LEU A 92 -17.51 17.02 -5.46
N ALA A 93 -16.25 17.39 -5.64
CA ALA A 93 -15.86 18.69 -6.17
C ALA A 93 -16.43 18.92 -7.58
N GLY A 94 -16.28 17.94 -8.47
CA GLY A 94 -16.86 17.99 -9.82
C GLY A 94 -18.39 18.11 -9.79
N ALA A 95 -19.07 17.32 -8.95
CA ALA A 95 -20.52 17.41 -8.76
C ALA A 95 -20.98 18.76 -8.18
N ALA A 96 -20.14 19.41 -7.36
CA ALA A 96 -20.37 20.73 -6.81
C ALA A 96 -20.02 21.88 -7.79
N GLY A 97 -19.58 21.57 -9.02
CA GLY A 97 -19.19 22.55 -10.03
C GLY A 97 -17.82 23.18 -9.79
N LEU A 98 -17.00 22.59 -8.92
CA LEU A 98 -15.61 22.98 -8.74
C LEU A 98 -14.73 22.30 -9.79
N GLU A 99 -13.70 23.02 -10.23
CA GLU A 99 -12.72 22.48 -11.16
C GLU A 99 -11.81 21.47 -10.41
N GLU A 100 -11.77 20.21 -10.89
CA GLU A 100 -11.11 19.12 -10.18
C GLU A 100 -9.58 19.33 -10.08
N SER A 101 -8.93 19.95 -11.08
CA SER A 101 -7.49 20.21 -11.06
C SER A 101 -7.11 21.26 -10.01
N LEU A 102 -7.88 22.35 -9.90
CA LEU A 102 -7.73 23.36 -8.85
C LEU A 102 -8.03 22.74 -7.49
N THR A 103 -9.03 21.86 -7.41
CA THR A 103 -9.33 21.11 -6.18
C THR A 103 -8.13 20.28 -5.75
N LEU A 104 -7.52 19.52 -6.67
CA LEU A 104 -6.31 18.74 -6.37
C LEU A 104 -5.15 19.65 -5.91
N GLN A 105 -4.96 20.80 -6.55
CA GLN A 105 -3.94 21.78 -6.16
C GLN A 105 -4.17 22.32 -4.73
N VAL A 106 -5.42 22.68 -4.40
CA VAL A 106 -5.79 23.15 -3.06
C VAL A 106 -5.59 22.06 -2.02
N LEU A 107 -6.02 20.82 -2.31
CA LEU A 107 -5.83 19.67 -1.41
C LEU A 107 -4.34 19.44 -1.13
N LYS A 108 -3.49 19.50 -2.17
CA LYS A 108 -2.03 19.36 -2.03
C LYS A 108 -1.39 20.47 -1.20
N ALA A 109 -1.92 21.69 -1.24
CA ALA A 109 -1.44 22.82 -0.46
C ALA A 109 -2.00 22.88 0.97
N SER A 110 -2.97 22.03 1.30
CA SER A 110 -3.66 22.02 2.58
C SER A 110 -3.11 20.95 3.55
N PRO A 111 -3.50 21.00 4.83
CA PRO A 111 -3.21 19.91 5.79
C PRO A 111 -3.80 18.54 5.42
N ALA A 112 -4.69 18.47 4.42
CA ALA A 112 -5.21 17.21 3.90
C ALA A 112 -4.21 16.46 3.00
N TYR A 113 -3.06 17.06 2.70
CA TYR A 113 -2.05 16.51 1.81
C TYR A 113 -1.69 15.05 2.13
N SER A 114 -1.58 14.24 1.07
CA SER A 114 -0.94 12.93 1.13
C SER A 114 -0.12 12.66 -0.12
N ARG A 115 0.89 11.80 -0.02
CA ARG A 115 1.73 11.38 -1.17
C ARG A 115 0.94 10.75 -2.32
N VAL A 116 -0.26 10.22 -2.02
CA VAL A 116 -1.17 9.70 -3.06
C VAL A 116 -1.62 10.81 -4.00
N MET A 117 -1.81 12.04 -3.52
CA MET A 117 -2.20 13.17 -4.36
C MET A 117 -1.15 13.47 -5.43
N ASP A 118 0.13 13.37 -5.10
CA ASP A 118 1.22 13.57 -6.05
C ASP A 118 1.32 12.46 -7.09
N THR A 119 1.13 11.22 -6.64
CA THR A 119 1.41 10.04 -7.47
C THR A 119 0.21 9.57 -8.28
N LYS A 120 -1.01 9.79 -7.78
CA LYS A 120 -2.25 9.26 -8.34
C LYS A 120 -3.26 10.35 -8.73
N GLY A 121 -3.14 11.57 -8.22
CA GLY A 121 -4.09 12.65 -8.50
C GLY A 121 -4.24 12.93 -9.99
N GLU A 122 -3.15 13.14 -10.70
CA GLU A 122 -3.17 13.41 -12.15
C GLU A 122 -3.80 12.26 -12.95
N LYS A 123 -3.56 11.00 -12.55
CA LYS A 123 -4.19 9.82 -13.17
C LYS A 123 -5.70 9.82 -12.99
N MET A 124 -6.19 10.27 -11.83
CA MET A 124 -7.64 10.39 -11.57
C MET A 124 -8.28 11.51 -12.40
N LEU A 125 -7.59 12.64 -12.58
CA LEU A 125 -8.08 13.78 -13.38
C LEU A 125 -8.13 13.45 -14.87
N THR A 126 -7.06 12.86 -15.40
CA THR A 126 -6.91 12.57 -16.84
C THR A 126 -7.61 11.29 -17.28
N GLY A 127 -7.89 10.39 -16.34
CA GLY A 127 -8.38 9.04 -16.64
C GLY A 127 -7.31 8.10 -17.21
N ASP A 128 -6.02 8.49 -17.22
CA ASP A 128 -4.92 7.59 -17.58
C ASP A 128 -4.59 6.62 -16.43
N PHE A 129 -5.26 5.47 -16.46
CA PHE A 129 -5.04 4.39 -15.51
C PHE A 129 -4.03 3.36 -15.97
N THR A 130 -3.06 3.73 -16.83
CA THR A 130 -1.93 2.84 -17.16
C THR A 130 -1.31 2.28 -15.86
N PRO A 131 -1.26 0.95 -15.69
CA PRO A 131 -1.06 0.32 -14.38
C PRO A 131 0.39 0.45 -13.89
N GLN A 132 0.55 1.04 -12.71
CA GLN A 132 1.75 0.92 -11.89
C GLN A 132 1.55 -0.14 -10.80
N ALA A 133 0.32 -0.25 -10.30
CA ALA A 133 -0.12 -1.33 -9.42
C ALA A 133 -1.60 -1.63 -9.71
N ARG A 134 -1.91 -2.87 -10.08
CA ARG A 134 -3.27 -3.25 -10.52
C ARG A 134 -4.30 -3.10 -9.40
N LEU A 135 -5.48 -2.58 -9.74
CA LEU A 135 -6.61 -2.44 -8.84
C LEU A 135 -7.03 -3.80 -8.23
N ALA A 136 -7.10 -4.85 -9.05
CA ALA A 136 -7.43 -6.20 -8.59
C ALA A 136 -6.39 -6.77 -7.62
N GLN A 137 -5.10 -6.42 -7.76
CA GLN A 137 -4.07 -6.81 -6.80
C GLN A 137 -4.27 -6.08 -5.47
N HIS A 138 -4.56 -4.78 -5.50
CA HIS A 138 -4.88 -4.03 -4.28
C HIS A 138 -6.12 -4.58 -3.58
N ARG A 139 -7.14 -5.02 -4.32
CA ARG A 139 -8.30 -5.73 -3.75
C ARG A 139 -7.86 -6.98 -2.98
N LYS A 140 -6.98 -7.82 -3.54
CA LYS A 140 -6.45 -9.00 -2.83
C LYS A 140 -5.73 -8.61 -1.54
N ASP A 141 -4.95 -7.54 -1.55
CA ASP A 141 -4.29 -7.04 -0.34
C ASP A 141 -5.31 -6.58 0.73
N VAL A 142 -6.42 -5.96 0.33
CA VAL A 142 -7.51 -5.55 1.23
C VAL A 142 -8.18 -6.75 1.90
N GLU A 143 -8.32 -7.86 1.18
CA GLU A 143 -8.81 -9.12 1.76
C GLU A 143 -7.86 -9.63 2.84
N LEU A 144 -6.54 -9.59 2.61
CA LEU A 144 -5.54 -9.96 3.61
C LEU A 144 -5.58 -9.04 4.85
N MET A 145 -5.89 -7.75 4.68
CA MET A 145 -6.07 -6.80 5.78
C MET A 145 -7.29 -7.17 6.63
N LEU A 146 -8.43 -7.49 6.00
CA LEU A 146 -9.65 -7.90 6.71
C LEU A 146 -9.45 -9.19 7.49
N GLN A 147 -8.83 -10.20 6.88
CA GLN A 147 -8.47 -11.45 7.55
C GLN A 147 -7.49 -11.23 8.71
N LEU A 148 -6.53 -10.31 8.57
CA LEU A 148 -5.65 -9.95 9.68
C LEU A 148 -6.43 -9.26 10.82
N GLY A 149 -7.35 -8.36 10.50
CA GLY A 149 -8.25 -7.75 11.48
C GLY A 149 -9.02 -8.80 12.26
N GLU A 150 -9.65 -9.75 11.57
CA GLU A 150 -10.39 -10.86 12.19
C GLU A 150 -9.50 -11.69 13.13
N ARG A 151 -8.32 -12.15 12.66
CA ARG A 151 -7.38 -12.91 13.50
C ARG A 151 -6.92 -12.14 14.75
N CYS A 152 -6.87 -10.81 14.67
CA CYS A 152 -6.46 -9.94 15.77
C CYS A 152 -7.64 -9.46 16.63
N GLY A 153 -8.89 -9.85 16.33
CA GLY A 153 -10.07 -9.34 17.03
C GLY A 153 -10.35 -7.85 16.80
N GLN A 154 -9.85 -7.29 15.69
CA GLN A 154 -9.99 -5.87 15.33
C GLN A 154 -10.93 -5.70 14.15
N THR A 155 -12.04 -4.99 14.37
CA THR A 155 -12.95 -4.59 13.29
C THR A 155 -12.34 -3.46 12.45
N LEU A 156 -12.40 -3.61 11.12
CA LEU A 156 -11.89 -2.64 10.15
C LEU A 156 -13.03 -2.10 9.26
N PRO A 157 -13.88 -1.19 9.77
CA PRO A 157 -15.09 -0.76 9.06
C PRO A 157 -14.77 -0.02 7.75
N LEU A 158 -13.80 0.90 7.77
CA LEU A 158 -13.38 1.65 6.58
C LEU A 158 -12.80 0.73 5.50
N THR A 159 -12.05 -0.30 5.91
CA THR A 159 -11.49 -1.31 5.00
C THR A 159 -12.58 -2.15 4.34
N SER A 160 -13.69 -2.40 5.04
CA SER A 160 -14.84 -3.14 4.49
C SER A 160 -15.54 -2.33 3.40
N VAL A 161 -15.80 -1.04 3.65
CA VAL A 161 -16.34 -0.11 2.63
C VAL A 161 -15.38 0.03 1.45
N HIS A 162 -14.08 0.14 1.73
CA HIS A 162 -13.07 0.21 0.68
C HIS A 162 -13.05 -1.02 -0.22
N ARG A 163 -13.26 -2.22 0.33
CA ARG A 163 -13.42 -3.44 -0.46
C ARG A 163 -14.60 -3.33 -1.43
N GLU A 164 -15.74 -2.83 -0.97
CA GLU A 164 -16.94 -2.65 -1.81
C GLU A 164 -16.70 -1.64 -2.94
N LEU A 165 -15.99 -0.53 -2.66
CA LEU A 165 -15.60 0.43 -3.70
C LEU A 165 -14.68 -0.19 -4.76
N LEU A 166 -13.72 -1.00 -4.32
CA LEU A 166 -12.84 -1.73 -5.25
C LEU A 166 -13.62 -2.75 -6.08
N ASP A 167 -14.50 -3.52 -5.46
CA ASP A 167 -15.32 -4.52 -6.14
C ASP A 167 -16.25 -3.84 -7.17
N ARG A 168 -16.81 -2.65 -6.85
CA ARG A 168 -17.56 -1.82 -7.80
C ARG A 168 -16.70 -1.41 -8.99
N ALA A 169 -15.53 -0.80 -8.77
CA ALA A 169 -14.64 -0.40 -9.85
C ALA A 169 -14.18 -1.58 -10.72
N ILE A 170 -13.91 -2.75 -10.11
CA ILE A 170 -13.59 -3.99 -10.84
C ILE A 170 -14.78 -4.43 -11.71
N SER A 171 -16.01 -4.37 -11.19
CA SER A 171 -17.22 -4.72 -11.95
C SER A 171 -17.47 -3.82 -13.16
N LEU A 172 -16.94 -2.59 -13.13
CA LEU A 172 -16.94 -1.64 -14.24
C LEU A 172 -15.82 -1.88 -15.26
N GLY A 173 -14.99 -2.91 -15.07
CA GLY A 173 -13.93 -3.31 -16.00
C GLY A 173 -12.52 -2.83 -15.64
N TYR A 174 -12.34 -2.09 -14.54
CA TYR A 174 -11.06 -1.45 -14.18
C TYR A 174 -10.11 -2.35 -13.37
N GLY A 175 -10.30 -3.68 -13.40
CA GLY A 175 -9.53 -4.60 -12.55
C GLY A 175 -8.03 -4.66 -12.87
N ASP A 176 -7.67 -4.58 -14.15
CA ASP A 176 -6.29 -4.63 -14.63
C ASP A 176 -5.62 -3.26 -14.73
N ASP A 177 -6.40 -2.19 -14.54
CA ASP A 177 -5.93 -0.81 -14.50
C ASP A 177 -5.23 -0.45 -13.19
N ASP A 178 -4.59 0.70 -13.14
CA ASP A 178 -3.94 1.22 -11.94
C ASP A 178 -4.94 1.33 -10.77
N ASN A 179 -4.44 1.18 -9.55
CA ASN A 179 -5.27 1.30 -8.36
C ASN A 179 -5.85 2.71 -8.12
N SER A 180 -5.46 3.73 -8.90
CA SER A 180 -6.16 5.01 -8.98
C SER A 180 -7.49 4.95 -9.73
N ALA A 181 -7.74 3.89 -10.50
CA ALA A 181 -9.02 3.66 -11.19
C ALA A 181 -10.19 3.43 -10.21
N ILE A 182 -9.93 3.33 -8.90
CA ILE A 182 -10.97 3.43 -7.86
C ILE A 182 -11.81 4.71 -8.00
N ARG A 183 -11.30 5.77 -8.66
CA ARG A 183 -12.09 6.95 -9.05
C ARG A 183 -13.38 6.60 -9.77
N ARG A 184 -13.38 5.53 -10.57
CA ARG A 184 -14.53 5.03 -11.34
C ARG A 184 -15.63 4.42 -10.47
N ALA A 185 -15.34 4.10 -9.20
CA ALA A 185 -16.37 3.69 -8.27
C ALA A 185 -17.35 4.84 -7.93
N PHE A 186 -16.96 6.10 -8.16
CA PHE A 186 -17.72 7.31 -7.86
C PHE A 186 -18.33 7.97 -9.11
N ASP A 187 -18.22 7.32 -10.26
CA ASP A 187 -18.95 7.70 -11.48
C ASP A 187 -20.41 7.24 -11.43
#